data_AF-A0A6J5VQ20-F1
#
_entry.id   AF-A0A6J5VQ20-F1
#
_cell.length_a   1.000
_cell.length_b   1.000
_cell.length_c   1.000
_cell.angle_alpha   90.00
_cell.angle_beta   90.00
_cell.angle_gamma   90.00
#
_symmetry.space_group_name_H-M   'P 1'
#
loop_
_entity.id
_entity.type
_entity.pdbx_description
1 polymer ?
#
loop_
_entity_poly.entity_id
_entity_poly.type
_entity_poly.pdbx_seq_one_letter_code
_entity_poly.pdbx_strand_id
1 'polypeptide(L)'
;MGSSQSFERLTLPANTTSPVSLAFDKDDEGPYVITSDGLVVKHAPNIGFLKMATFKFQRGNKTKQGLTDACERPRGMAFNNLGNKIYFADAYDGLFVVRFNSLKKREVPRLAIHLATSVKGVPLGFLSGLDVDPKTGMLYLTDATSVYGLRIQKYWLKGPKANIAETIYFGHRVAHPIHIRRTKSGQFWVATNPNLFKNVTVPTAVLIDSSGSFVLKKVSLDDQYNQSSVSEVQEALGTRYVGSFGVNYIGAFNM
;
A
#
# COMPACT_ATOMS: atom_id res chain seq x y z
N MET A 1 -16.29 -29.73 8.60
CA MET A 1 -14.90 -29.36 8.96
C MET A 1 -14.41 -28.44 7.86
N GLY A 2 -14.33 -27.13 8.11
CA GLY A 2 -13.87 -26.17 7.10
C GLY A 2 -12.37 -26.33 6.89
N SER A 3 -11.93 -26.38 5.64
CA SER A 3 -10.51 -26.38 5.29
C SER A 3 -9.84 -25.18 5.96
N SER A 4 -8.83 -25.40 6.81
CA SER A 4 -8.02 -24.28 7.29
C SER A 4 -7.38 -23.62 6.07
N GLN A 5 -7.60 -22.32 5.90
CA GLN A 5 -6.88 -21.58 4.86
C GLN A 5 -5.39 -21.69 5.18
N SER A 6 -4.62 -22.21 4.23
CA SER A 6 -3.16 -22.27 4.36
C SER A 6 -2.63 -20.84 4.38
N PHE A 7 -1.96 -20.47 5.46
CA PHE A 7 -1.29 -19.20 5.63
C PHE A 7 0.21 -19.40 5.69
N GLU A 8 0.94 -18.73 4.82
CA GLU A 8 2.39 -18.73 4.76
C GLU A 8 2.94 -17.40 5.29
N ARG A 9 4.03 -17.47 6.07
CA ARG A 9 4.77 -16.30 6.54
C ARG A 9 6.04 -16.16 5.72
N LEU A 10 6.14 -15.08 4.95
CA LEU A 10 7.36 -14.72 4.22
C LEU A 10 8.14 -13.69 5.05
N THR A 11 9.12 -14.17 5.81
CA THR A 11 9.91 -13.35 6.75
C THR A 11 10.94 -12.49 6.02
N LEU A 12 10.94 -11.20 6.32
CA LEU A 12 11.91 -10.23 5.79
C LEU A 12 13.29 -10.40 6.46
N PRO A 13 14.36 -9.77 5.92
CA PRO A 13 15.70 -9.86 6.51
C PRO A 13 15.74 -9.44 8.00
N ALA A 14 16.70 -9.98 8.74
CA ALA A 14 16.86 -9.65 10.17
C ALA A 14 17.01 -8.13 10.38
N ASN A 15 16.48 -7.63 11.51
CA ASN A 15 16.43 -6.21 11.88
C ASN A 15 15.60 -5.32 10.95
N THR A 16 14.74 -5.92 10.12
CA THR A 16 13.69 -5.19 9.40
C THR A 16 12.35 -5.47 10.05
N THR A 17 11.49 -4.46 10.09
CA THR A 17 10.11 -4.57 10.58
C THR A 17 9.20 -3.79 9.65
N SER A 18 7.89 -3.93 9.85
CA SER A 18 6.89 -3.07 9.26
C SER A 18 6.88 -3.11 7.71
N PRO A 19 6.64 -4.27 7.07
CA PRO A 19 6.40 -4.33 5.63
C PRO A 19 5.07 -3.63 5.30
N VAL A 20 5.14 -2.33 5.00
CA VAL A 20 3.96 -1.46 4.95
C VAL A 20 3.20 -1.52 3.64
N SER A 21 3.88 -1.80 2.52
CA SER A 21 3.23 -1.83 1.21
C SER A 21 3.93 -2.78 0.25
N LEU A 22 3.13 -3.40 -0.61
CA LEU A 22 3.48 -4.46 -1.52
C LEU A 22 3.34 -3.97 -2.96
N ALA A 23 4.04 -4.59 -3.90
CA ALA A 23 3.80 -4.36 -5.30
C ALA A 23 4.26 -5.56 -6.15
N PHE A 24 3.65 -5.71 -7.31
CA PHE A 24 3.99 -6.74 -8.30
C PHE A 24 4.25 -6.04 -9.62
N ASP A 25 5.28 -6.47 -10.35
CA ASP A 25 5.60 -5.87 -11.64
C ASP A 25 4.68 -6.39 -12.77
N LYS A 26 4.93 -5.93 -14.00
CA LYS A 26 4.11 -6.28 -15.17
C LYS A 26 4.13 -7.77 -15.51
N ASP A 27 5.15 -8.50 -15.06
CA ASP A 27 5.33 -9.92 -15.31
C ASP A 27 4.73 -10.74 -14.13
N ASP A 28 3.93 -10.08 -13.28
CA ASP A 28 3.40 -10.58 -12.01
C ASP A 28 4.54 -11.08 -11.07
N GLU A 29 5.79 -10.59 -11.24
CA GLU A 29 6.88 -10.93 -10.33
C GLU A 29 6.83 -10.07 -9.06
N GLY A 30 7.23 -10.69 -7.94
CA GLY A 30 7.18 -10.11 -6.60
C GLY A 30 6.92 -11.17 -5.54
N PRO A 31 6.40 -10.78 -4.36
CA PRO A 31 6.14 -9.40 -3.95
C PRO A 31 7.41 -8.56 -3.80
N TYR A 32 7.36 -7.34 -4.31
CA TYR A 32 8.19 -6.24 -3.85
C TYR A 32 7.58 -5.68 -2.58
N VAL A 33 8.39 -5.38 -1.58
CA VAL A 33 7.94 -4.88 -0.29
C VAL A 33 8.73 -3.65 0.04
N ILE A 34 8.03 -2.59 0.46
CA ILE A 34 8.66 -1.45 1.11
C ILE A 34 8.34 -1.50 2.59
N THR A 35 9.38 -1.39 3.42
CA THR A 35 9.27 -1.24 4.87
C THR A 35 9.15 0.24 5.23
N SER A 36 8.67 0.52 6.44
CA SER A 36 8.50 1.91 6.88
C SER A 36 9.81 2.71 6.79
N ASP A 37 10.95 2.11 7.12
CA ASP A 37 12.28 2.74 7.06
C ASP A 37 12.79 3.00 5.63
N GLY A 38 11.98 2.72 4.61
CA GLY A 38 12.29 2.97 3.20
C GLY A 38 13.16 1.91 2.54
N LEU A 39 13.46 0.79 3.21
CA LEU A 39 14.07 -0.37 2.56
C LEU A 39 13.06 -1.00 1.59
N VAL A 40 13.53 -1.27 0.37
CA VAL A 40 12.78 -2.05 -0.62
C VAL A 40 13.46 -3.38 -0.81
N VAL A 41 12.70 -4.45 -0.63
CA VAL A 41 13.11 -5.84 -0.86
C VAL A 41 12.20 -6.50 -1.90
N LYS A 42 12.70 -7.52 -2.58
CA LYS A 42 11.91 -8.37 -3.49
C LYS A 42 12.00 -9.80 -3.00
N HIS A 43 10.86 -10.46 -2.85
CA HIS A 43 10.81 -11.89 -2.61
C HIS A 43 11.20 -12.67 -3.87
N ALA A 44 12.13 -13.62 -3.72
CA ALA A 44 12.51 -14.56 -4.76
C ALA A 44 12.25 -15.99 -4.24
N PRO A 45 11.53 -16.84 -5.00
CA PRO A 45 11.30 -18.23 -4.61
C PRO A 45 12.61 -18.95 -4.28
N ASN A 46 12.61 -19.74 -3.20
CA ASN A 46 13.75 -20.52 -2.69
C ASN A 46 14.98 -19.72 -2.21
N ILE A 47 14.97 -18.39 -2.33
CA ILE A 47 16.06 -17.50 -1.89
C ILE A 47 15.59 -16.61 -0.72
N GLY A 48 14.30 -16.25 -0.70
CA GLY A 48 13.74 -15.29 0.25
C GLY A 48 13.88 -13.85 -0.25
N PHE A 49 13.96 -12.90 0.66
CA PHE A 49 13.98 -11.48 0.32
C PHE A 49 15.38 -10.97 -0.04
N LEU A 50 15.47 -10.36 -1.23
CA LEU A 50 16.66 -9.69 -1.72
C LEU A 50 16.50 -8.18 -1.59
N LYS A 51 17.54 -7.49 -1.08
CA LYS A 51 17.57 -6.02 -1.02
C LYS A 51 17.67 -5.43 -2.43
N MET A 52 16.82 -4.45 -2.70
CA MET A 52 16.68 -3.79 -4.00
C MET A 52 17.14 -2.34 -3.95
N ALA A 53 16.71 -1.62 -2.91
CA ALA A 53 17.04 -0.22 -2.72
C ALA A 53 16.81 0.19 -1.26
N THR A 54 17.33 1.36 -0.90
CA THR A 54 16.92 2.07 0.30
C THR A 54 16.61 3.49 -0.13
N PHE A 55 15.36 3.88 0.04
CA PHE A 55 14.96 5.26 -0.17
C PHE A 55 15.43 6.10 1.01
N LYS A 56 16.26 7.09 0.72
CA LYS A 56 16.63 8.14 1.67
C LYS A 56 15.92 9.40 1.23
N PHE A 57 14.71 9.62 1.72
CA PHE A 57 14.04 10.89 1.50
C PHE A 57 14.81 11.97 2.29
N GLN A 58 15.23 13.03 1.58
CA GLN A 58 15.86 14.19 2.21
C GLN A 58 14.93 14.64 3.33
N ARG A 59 15.38 14.56 4.59
CA ARG A 59 14.65 15.11 5.72
C ARG A 59 14.53 16.60 5.44
N GLY A 60 13.40 17.03 4.88
CA GLY A 60 13.11 18.45 4.80
C GLY A 60 13.21 19.00 6.22
N ASN A 61 13.74 20.21 6.38
CA ASN A 61 13.74 20.96 7.65
C ASN A 61 12.30 21.27 8.09
N LYS A 62 11.51 20.25 8.42
CA LYS A 62 10.13 20.36 8.91
C LYS A 62 10.05 19.74 10.30
N THR A 63 10.77 20.37 11.23
CA THR A 63 10.39 20.45 12.65
C THR A 63 9.12 21.29 12.87
N LYS A 64 8.39 21.68 11.81
CA LYS A 64 7.11 22.39 11.92
C LYS A 64 5.97 21.40 12.11
N GLN A 65 5.84 20.83 13.32
CA GLN A 65 4.56 20.42 13.95
C GLN A 65 4.71 19.63 15.26
N GLY A 66 5.91 19.44 15.82
CA GLY A 66 6.05 18.71 17.09
C GLY A 66 5.64 17.23 17.04
N LEU A 67 5.33 16.71 15.85
CA LEU A 67 5.26 15.29 15.57
C LEU A 67 6.71 14.81 15.46
N THR A 68 7.10 13.88 16.33
CA THR A 68 8.43 13.29 16.30
C THR A 68 8.75 12.77 14.90
N ASP A 69 10.02 12.90 14.49
CA ASP A 69 10.62 12.43 13.23
C ASP A 69 10.55 10.90 13.03
N ALA A 70 9.58 10.21 13.63
CA ALA A 70 9.47 8.76 13.77
C ALA A 70 8.63 8.06 12.68
N CYS A 71 7.91 8.80 11.83
CA CYS A 71 7.13 8.21 10.72
C CYS A 71 7.93 8.22 9.41
N GLU A 72 9.03 7.49 9.43
CA GLU A 72 9.49 6.57 8.38
C GLU A 72 8.65 6.57 7.06
N ARG A 73 9.26 7.13 6.00
CA ARG A 73 8.68 7.37 4.67
C ARG A 73 9.52 6.70 3.59
N PRO A 74 8.92 6.21 2.48
CA PRO A 74 7.53 6.34 2.03
C PRO A 74 6.66 5.13 2.43
N ARG A 75 5.33 5.23 2.29
CA ARG A 75 4.38 4.26 2.88
C ARG A 75 3.59 3.42 1.88
N GLY A 76 3.44 3.88 0.64
CA GLY A 76 2.73 3.16 -0.41
C GLY A 76 3.57 2.99 -1.67
N MET A 77 3.43 1.86 -2.35
CA MET A 77 4.14 1.54 -3.59
C MET A 77 3.22 0.82 -4.58
N ALA A 78 3.21 1.21 -5.85
CA ALA A 78 2.53 0.44 -6.88
C ALA A 78 3.23 0.54 -8.23
N PHE A 79 3.29 -0.58 -8.95
CA PHE A 79 3.75 -0.59 -10.34
C PHE A 79 2.65 -0.10 -11.26
N ASN A 80 3.07 0.64 -12.30
CA ASN A 80 2.27 0.86 -13.48
C ASN A 80 2.81 -0.01 -14.61
N ASN A 81 2.04 -1.06 -14.92
CA ASN A 81 2.40 -2.10 -15.87
C ASN A 81 2.47 -1.60 -17.31
N LEU A 82 1.89 -0.43 -17.62
CA LEU A 82 1.94 0.19 -18.94
C LEU A 82 3.25 0.96 -19.19
N GLY A 83 3.98 1.33 -18.14
CA GLY A 83 5.04 2.34 -18.24
C GLY A 83 6.41 1.95 -17.70
N ASN A 84 6.59 0.74 -17.15
CA ASN A 84 7.75 0.39 -16.33
C ASN A 84 8.04 1.49 -15.30
N LYS A 85 7.01 1.86 -14.52
CA LYS A 85 7.12 2.90 -13.49
C LYS A 85 6.67 2.34 -12.16
N ILE A 86 7.30 2.80 -11.09
CA ILE A 86 6.86 2.58 -9.72
C ILE A 86 6.44 3.93 -9.16
N TYR A 87 5.21 4.00 -8.67
CA TYR A 87 4.69 5.15 -7.94
C TYR A 87 4.90 4.92 -6.46
N PHE A 88 5.26 5.99 -5.74
CA PHE A 88 5.44 5.99 -4.30
C PHE A 88 4.54 7.05 -3.67
N ALA A 89 3.88 6.67 -2.58
CA ALA A 89 3.13 7.56 -1.71
C ALA A 89 4.01 7.93 -0.52
N ASP A 90 4.45 9.18 -0.48
CA ASP A 90 5.09 9.76 0.69
C ASP A 90 4.05 10.44 1.57
N ALA A 91 4.12 10.15 2.87
CA ALA A 91 3.15 10.63 3.84
C ALA A 91 3.04 12.16 3.91
N TYR A 92 3.98 12.97 3.43
CA TYR A 92 3.85 14.43 3.54
C TYR A 92 4.40 15.20 2.35
N ASP A 93 5.23 14.58 1.53
CA ASP A 93 5.73 15.19 0.30
C ASP A 93 4.94 14.70 -0.93
N GLY A 94 3.94 13.83 -0.74
CA GLY A 94 2.95 13.51 -1.77
C GLY A 94 3.38 12.38 -2.71
N LEU A 95 3.03 12.49 -3.99
CA LEU A 95 3.19 11.42 -4.97
C LEU A 95 4.51 11.55 -5.71
N PHE A 96 5.27 10.44 -5.77
CA PHE A 96 6.51 10.33 -6.52
C PHE A 96 6.44 9.21 -7.55
N VAL A 97 7.30 9.29 -8.57
CA VAL A 97 7.47 8.22 -9.55
C VAL A 97 8.94 7.97 -9.87
N VAL A 98 9.28 6.69 -10.00
CA VAL A 98 10.59 6.23 -10.45
C VAL A 98 10.40 5.38 -11.70
N ARG A 99 11.29 5.51 -12.69
CA ARG A 99 11.35 4.58 -13.82
C ARG A 99 11.95 3.27 -13.33
N PHE A 100 11.24 2.16 -13.51
CA PHE A 100 11.76 0.84 -13.23
C PHE A 100 12.46 0.28 -14.48
N ASN A 101 13.59 -0.39 -14.28
CA ASN A 101 14.24 -1.15 -15.33
C ASN A 101 14.13 -2.64 -15.01
N SER A 102 13.21 -3.33 -15.68
CA SER A 102 12.98 -4.76 -15.49
C SER A 102 14.15 -5.64 -15.91
N LEU A 103 15.12 -5.13 -16.68
CA LEU A 103 16.38 -5.83 -16.99
C LEU A 103 17.41 -5.69 -15.86
N LYS A 104 17.35 -4.59 -15.11
CA LYS A 104 18.14 -4.37 -13.89
C LYS A 104 17.29 -4.69 -12.66
N LYS A 105 16.85 -5.95 -12.54
CA LYS A 105 16.00 -6.49 -11.45
C LYS A 105 16.60 -6.39 -10.04
N ARG A 106 17.67 -5.62 -9.82
CA ARG A 106 18.34 -5.40 -8.53
C ARG A 106 18.52 -3.92 -8.18
N GLU A 107 17.96 -3.00 -8.97
CA GLU A 107 18.10 -1.57 -8.73
C GLU A 107 16.75 -0.85 -8.91
N VAL A 108 16.37 -0.07 -7.90
CA VAL A 108 15.37 0.99 -8.08
C VAL A 108 16.14 2.30 -8.26
N PRO A 109 15.97 3.05 -9.37
CA PRO A 109 16.73 4.26 -9.59
C PRO A 109 16.55 5.29 -8.47
N ARG A 110 17.65 5.96 -8.12
CA ARG A 110 17.70 6.95 -7.02
C ARG A 110 16.88 8.22 -7.31
N LEU A 111 16.59 8.51 -8.57
CA LEU A 111 15.87 9.72 -8.94
C LEU A 111 14.36 9.45 -8.95
N ALA A 112 13.71 9.86 -7.86
CA ALA A 112 12.25 9.97 -7.79
C ALA A 112 11.83 11.34 -8.32
N ILE A 113 10.92 11.35 -9.30
CA ILE A 113 10.30 12.57 -9.83
C ILE A 113 9.07 12.86 -8.97
N HIS A 114 9.00 14.05 -8.42
CA HIS A 114 7.82 14.55 -7.70
C HIS A 114 6.68 14.84 -8.69
N LEU A 115 5.49 14.31 -8.42
CA LEU A 115 4.34 14.45 -9.32
C LEU A 115 3.26 15.41 -8.78
N ALA A 116 2.90 15.29 -7.50
CA ALA A 116 1.82 16.09 -6.93
C ALA A 116 1.85 16.12 -5.39
N THR A 117 1.52 17.28 -4.82
CA THR A 117 1.25 17.48 -3.38
C THR A 117 -0.21 17.84 -3.07
N SER A 118 -1.04 17.98 -4.10
CA SER A 118 -2.46 18.30 -3.97
C SER A 118 -3.23 17.75 -5.16
N VAL A 119 -4.54 17.60 -5.01
CA VAL A 119 -5.45 17.30 -6.11
C VAL A 119 -6.63 18.26 -6.07
N LYS A 120 -6.89 18.96 -7.19
CA LYS A 120 -7.90 20.04 -7.28
C LYS A 120 -7.77 21.09 -6.16
N GLY A 121 -6.55 21.45 -5.80
CA GLY A 121 -6.28 22.41 -4.73
C GLY A 121 -6.48 21.86 -3.31
N VAL A 122 -6.91 20.61 -3.14
CA VAL A 122 -6.94 19.92 -1.85
C VAL A 122 -5.57 19.29 -1.60
N PRO A 123 -4.82 19.72 -0.56
CA PRO A 123 -3.52 19.13 -0.25
C PRO A 123 -3.62 17.63 0.06
N LEU A 124 -2.66 16.86 -0.43
CA LEU A 124 -2.40 15.48 -0.01
C LEU A 124 -1.66 15.54 1.31
N GLY A 125 -2.40 15.71 2.41
CA GLY A 125 -1.80 16.04 3.70
C GLY A 125 -1.17 14.83 4.40
N PHE A 126 -1.65 13.62 4.10
CA PHE A 126 -1.11 12.38 4.66
C PHE A 126 -1.31 11.18 3.73
N LEU A 127 -0.58 11.16 2.61
CA LEU A 127 -0.72 10.13 1.59
C LEU A 127 -0.11 8.79 2.06
N SER A 128 -0.94 7.81 2.39
CA SER A 128 -0.51 6.54 3.01
C SER A 128 -0.32 5.41 2.00
N GLY A 129 -1.26 5.25 1.07
CA GLY A 129 -1.30 4.14 0.13
C GLY A 129 -1.65 4.57 -1.28
N LEU A 130 -1.34 3.72 -2.26
CA LEU A 130 -1.77 3.94 -3.64
C LEU A 130 -1.93 2.62 -4.41
N ASP A 131 -2.69 2.67 -5.49
CA ASP A 131 -2.72 1.60 -6.48
C ASP A 131 -2.94 2.14 -7.91
N VAL A 132 -2.66 1.33 -8.93
CA VAL A 132 -2.80 1.72 -10.34
C VAL A 132 -3.77 0.80 -11.04
N ASP A 133 -4.76 1.35 -11.75
CA ASP A 133 -5.54 0.57 -12.71
C ASP A 133 -4.64 0.14 -13.87
N PRO A 134 -4.37 -1.16 -14.08
CA PRO A 134 -3.47 -1.63 -15.12
C PRO A 134 -4.00 -1.36 -16.53
N LYS A 135 -5.32 -1.14 -16.71
CA LYS A 135 -5.95 -0.88 -18.01
C LYS A 135 -5.90 0.60 -18.38
N THR A 136 -6.18 1.48 -17.42
CA THR A 136 -6.34 2.92 -17.68
C THR A 136 -5.15 3.76 -17.23
N GLY A 137 -4.30 3.23 -16.35
CA GLY A 137 -3.22 3.98 -15.69
C GLY A 137 -3.72 4.97 -14.64
N MET A 138 -5.01 4.91 -14.27
CA MET A 138 -5.59 5.75 -13.22
C MET A 138 -5.04 5.35 -11.86
N LEU A 139 -4.67 6.35 -11.05
CA LEU A 139 -4.19 6.14 -9.69
C LEU A 139 -5.35 6.16 -8.71
N TYR A 140 -5.30 5.28 -7.71
CA TYR A 140 -6.14 5.33 -6.53
C TYR A 140 -5.23 5.69 -5.37
N LEU A 141 -5.53 6.78 -4.68
CA LEU A 141 -4.71 7.32 -3.61
C LEU A 141 -5.48 7.23 -2.29
N THR A 142 -4.82 6.78 -1.22
CA THR A 142 -5.37 6.86 0.14
C THR A 142 -4.72 7.99 0.90
N ASP A 143 -5.52 8.94 1.35
CA ASP A 143 -5.12 10.07 2.19
C ASP A 143 -5.71 9.87 3.60
N ALA A 144 -4.85 9.72 4.60
CA ALA A 144 -5.21 9.50 6.00
C ALA A 144 -5.08 10.78 6.84
N THR A 145 -5.37 11.95 6.27
CA THR A 145 -5.48 13.21 7.02
C THR A 145 -6.57 13.16 8.09
N SER A 146 -6.23 13.58 9.31
CA SER A 146 -7.14 13.59 10.47
C SER A 146 -8.34 14.53 10.32
N VAL A 147 -8.24 15.54 9.45
CA VAL A 147 -9.26 16.58 9.29
C VAL A 147 -10.56 16.05 8.66
N TYR A 148 -10.50 14.95 7.90
CA TYR A 148 -11.64 14.50 7.09
C TYR A 148 -11.95 12.99 7.14
N GLY A 149 -11.26 12.24 7.99
CA GLY A 149 -11.26 10.78 7.92
C GLY A 149 -10.54 10.26 6.67
N LEU A 150 -10.30 8.96 6.62
CA LEU A 150 -9.62 8.32 5.49
C LEU A 150 -10.41 8.53 4.19
N ARG A 151 -9.79 9.22 3.23
CA ARG A 151 -10.33 9.46 1.90
C ARG A 151 -9.58 8.64 0.89
N ILE A 152 -10.33 8.06 -0.05
CA ILE A 152 -9.74 7.48 -1.25
C ILE A 152 -10.08 8.36 -2.43
N GLN A 153 -9.08 8.71 -3.20
CA GLN A 153 -9.21 9.59 -4.36
C GLN A 153 -8.82 8.82 -5.62
N LYS A 154 -9.71 8.78 -6.61
CA LYS A 154 -9.36 8.39 -7.98
C LYS A 154 -8.67 9.58 -8.63
N TYR A 155 -7.48 9.40 -9.16
CA TYR A 155 -6.67 10.44 -9.78
C TYR A 155 -6.26 10.04 -11.20
N TRP A 156 -6.59 10.90 -12.16
CA TRP A 156 -6.27 10.68 -13.57
C TRP A 156 -4.97 11.41 -13.91
N LEU A 157 -3.95 10.64 -14.31
CA LEU A 157 -2.68 11.20 -14.76
C LEU A 157 -2.73 11.76 -16.18
N LYS A 158 -3.66 11.26 -17.01
CA LYS A 158 -3.74 11.54 -18.46
C LYS A 158 -5.19 11.50 -18.95
N GLY A 159 -5.40 12.00 -20.16
CA GLY A 159 -6.70 12.04 -20.84
C GLY A 159 -7.54 13.28 -20.50
N PRO A 160 -8.80 13.35 -20.97
CA PRO A 160 -9.67 14.52 -20.77
C PRO A 160 -9.95 14.84 -19.30
N LYS A 161 -9.82 13.85 -18.41
CA LYS A 161 -9.92 14.00 -16.96
C LYS A 161 -8.57 14.21 -16.27
N ALA A 162 -7.47 14.42 -16.99
CA ALA A 162 -6.16 14.60 -16.35
C ALA A 162 -6.21 15.70 -15.28
N ASN A 163 -5.53 15.45 -14.15
CA ASN A 163 -5.52 16.33 -12.98
C ASN A 163 -6.86 16.49 -12.23
N ILE A 164 -7.85 15.65 -12.54
CA ILE A 164 -9.09 15.54 -11.76
C ILE A 164 -8.89 14.53 -10.63
N ALA A 165 -9.48 14.79 -9.47
CA ALA A 165 -9.83 13.75 -8.50
C ALA A 165 -11.34 13.60 -8.33
N GLU A 166 -11.73 12.36 -8.01
CA GLU A 166 -13.05 11.99 -7.52
C GLU A 166 -12.87 11.20 -6.21
N THR A 167 -13.56 11.61 -5.14
CA THR A 167 -13.52 10.93 -3.84
C THR A 167 -14.45 9.72 -3.85
N ILE A 168 -13.96 8.58 -3.39
CA ILE A 168 -14.78 7.41 -3.06
C ILE A 168 -15.08 7.43 -1.57
N TYR A 169 -16.35 7.45 -1.21
CA TYR A 169 -16.80 7.38 0.17
C TYR A 169 -17.30 5.96 0.48
N PHE A 170 -16.71 5.31 1.49
CA PHE A 170 -17.10 3.95 1.92
C PHE A 170 -18.14 3.97 3.06
N GLY A 171 -18.53 5.18 3.50
CA GLY A 171 -19.35 5.37 4.69
C GLY A 171 -18.77 4.70 5.94
N HIS A 172 -19.62 4.41 6.92
CA HIS A 172 -19.23 3.75 8.18
C HIS A 172 -19.05 2.23 8.05
N ARG A 173 -19.05 1.67 6.83
CA ARG A 173 -19.09 0.21 6.60
C ARG A 173 -17.72 -0.47 6.72
N VAL A 174 -16.65 0.30 6.50
CA VAL A 174 -15.26 -0.14 6.63
C VAL A 174 -14.65 0.66 7.77
N ALA A 175 -14.38 0.01 8.91
CA ALA A 175 -13.84 0.67 10.08
C ALA A 175 -12.32 0.83 9.95
N HIS A 176 -11.82 2.07 10.09
CA HIS A 176 -10.38 2.38 10.06
C HIS A 176 -9.63 1.76 8.85
N PRO A 177 -10.05 2.05 7.60
CA PRO A 177 -9.34 1.58 6.42
C PRO A 177 -7.91 2.15 6.38
N ILE A 178 -6.89 1.36 6.09
CA ILE A 178 -5.51 1.87 6.01
C ILE A 178 -5.09 2.09 4.56
N HIS A 179 -4.83 1.01 3.81
CA HIS A 179 -4.56 1.05 2.38
C HIS A 179 -5.65 0.30 1.60
N ILE A 180 -5.77 0.65 0.32
CA ILE A 180 -6.62 -0.07 -0.62
C ILE A 180 -5.80 -0.62 -1.77
N ARG A 181 -6.25 -1.76 -2.29
CA ARG A 181 -5.71 -2.37 -3.51
C ARG A 181 -6.82 -2.82 -4.41
N ARG A 182 -6.76 -2.41 -5.67
CA ARG A 182 -7.73 -2.76 -6.68
C ARG A 182 -7.45 -4.19 -7.16
N THR A 183 -8.50 -4.97 -7.35
CA THR A 183 -8.40 -6.29 -7.97
C THR A 183 -8.37 -6.16 -9.49
N LYS A 184 -7.97 -7.23 -10.20
CA LYS A 184 -8.08 -7.31 -11.67
C LYS A 184 -9.55 -7.16 -12.14
N SER A 185 -10.52 -7.59 -11.32
CA SER A 185 -11.97 -7.43 -11.56
C SER A 185 -12.53 -6.05 -11.25
N GLY A 186 -11.78 -5.17 -10.57
CA GLY A 186 -12.19 -3.80 -10.23
C GLY A 186 -12.87 -3.60 -8.89
N GLN A 187 -12.89 -4.62 -8.05
CA GLN A 187 -13.18 -4.52 -6.62
C GLN A 187 -11.98 -3.94 -5.88
N PHE A 188 -12.12 -3.70 -4.57
CA PHE A 188 -11.00 -3.26 -3.73
C PHE A 188 -10.84 -4.16 -2.51
N TRP A 189 -9.62 -4.61 -2.27
CA TRP A 189 -9.18 -5.07 -0.96
C TRP A 189 -8.83 -3.87 -0.09
N VAL A 190 -9.24 -3.93 1.17
CA VAL A 190 -8.99 -2.89 2.18
C VAL A 190 -8.47 -3.54 3.44
N ALA A 191 -7.28 -3.12 3.88
CA ALA A 191 -6.77 -3.49 5.19
C ALA A 191 -7.46 -2.63 6.26
N THR A 192 -7.95 -3.26 7.32
CA THR A 192 -8.67 -2.58 8.40
C THR A 192 -8.17 -3.03 9.76
N ASN A 193 -8.13 -2.10 10.70
CA ASN A 193 -7.79 -2.35 12.10
C ASN A 193 -8.91 -1.78 12.99
N PRO A 194 -10.08 -2.46 13.04
CA PRO A 194 -11.19 -2.02 13.87
C PRO A 194 -10.74 -1.99 15.33
N ASN A 195 -10.85 -0.82 15.95
CA ASN A 195 -10.38 -0.54 17.31
C ASN A 195 -8.88 -0.29 17.48
N LEU A 196 -8.19 0.25 16.46
CA LEU A 196 -6.79 0.72 16.59
C LEU A 196 -6.54 1.60 17.84
N PHE A 197 -7.57 2.33 18.30
CA PHE A 197 -7.52 3.20 19.48
C PHE A 197 -8.07 2.57 20.78
N LYS A 198 -8.37 1.26 20.78
CA LYS A 198 -8.70 0.49 21.99
C LYS A 198 -7.65 -0.59 22.23
N ASN A 199 -7.62 -1.18 23.42
CA ASN A 199 -6.60 -2.14 23.85
C ASN A 199 -6.53 -3.46 23.05
N VAL A 200 -7.47 -3.72 22.13
CA VAL A 200 -7.51 -4.93 21.29
C VAL A 200 -7.94 -4.53 19.88
N THR A 201 -7.14 -4.89 18.88
CA THR A 201 -7.49 -4.74 17.45
C THR A 201 -7.66 -6.12 16.81
N VAL A 202 -8.59 -6.22 15.86
CA VAL A 202 -8.82 -7.45 15.08
C VAL A 202 -8.46 -7.16 13.62
N PRO A 203 -7.19 -7.31 13.21
CA PRO A 203 -6.77 -6.99 11.85
C PRO A 203 -7.63 -7.77 10.85
N THR A 204 -8.22 -7.07 9.87
CA THR A 204 -9.22 -7.66 8.97
C THR A 204 -8.97 -7.23 7.53
N ALA A 205 -8.95 -8.19 6.62
CA ALA A 205 -9.00 -7.98 5.18
C ALA A 205 -10.46 -7.85 4.73
N VAL A 206 -10.83 -6.74 4.09
CA VAL A 206 -12.19 -6.47 3.63
C VAL A 206 -12.18 -6.33 2.11
N LEU A 207 -12.97 -7.16 1.41
CA LEU A 207 -13.25 -6.97 -0.02
C LEU A 207 -14.51 -6.16 -0.17
N ILE A 208 -14.45 -5.11 -0.98
CA ILE A 208 -15.58 -4.26 -1.32
C ILE A 208 -15.78 -4.19 -2.83
N ASP A 209 -16.98 -3.83 -3.25
CA ASP A 209 -17.31 -3.67 -4.66
C ASP A 209 -16.63 -2.44 -5.30
N SER A 210 -16.73 -2.33 -6.62
CA SER A 210 -16.08 -1.26 -7.38
C SER A 210 -16.63 0.15 -7.08
N SER A 211 -17.84 0.24 -6.53
CA SER A 211 -18.44 1.49 -6.09
C SER A 211 -17.96 1.93 -4.69
N GLY A 212 -17.49 0.97 -3.89
CA GLY A 212 -17.18 1.17 -2.48
C GLY A 212 -18.39 1.10 -1.54
N SER A 213 -19.57 0.76 -2.08
CA SER A 213 -20.84 0.79 -1.32
C SER A 213 -21.11 -0.51 -0.57
N PHE A 214 -20.59 -1.64 -1.05
CA PHE A 214 -20.92 -2.96 -0.51
C PHE A 214 -19.68 -3.73 -0.07
N VAL A 215 -19.76 -4.29 1.13
CA VAL A 215 -18.79 -5.29 1.60
C VAL A 215 -19.16 -6.64 1.02
N LEU A 216 -18.24 -7.23 0.28
CA LEU A 216 -18.40 -8.52 -0.38
C LEU A 216 -17.79 -9.65 0.44
N LYS A 217 -16.73 -9.36 1.20
CA LYS A 217 -16.05 -10.34 2.06
C LYS A 217 -15.33 -9.69 3.22
N LYS A 218 -15.20 -10.42 4.33
CA LYS A 218 -14.31 -10.10 5.45
C LYS A 218 -13.54 -11.34 5.85
N VAL A 219 -12.25 -11.19 6.11
CA VAL A 219 -11.37 -12.26 6.60
C VAL A 219 -10.62 -11.70 7.81
N SER A 220 -10.87 -12.30 8.98
CA SER A 220 -10.08 -12.01 10.18
C SER A 220 -8.67 -12.53 9.97
N LEU A 221 -7.68 -11.74 10.39
CA LEU A 221 -6.26 -12.08 10.33
C LEU A 221 -5.63 -12.19 11.73
N ASP A 222 -6.46 -12.20 12.78
CA ASP A 222 -6.00 -12.13 14.17
C ASP A 222 -5.18 -13.35 14.58
N ASP A 223 -5.62 -14.56 14.21
CA ASP A 223 -4.87 -15.80 14.47
C ASP A 223 -3.46 -15.76 13.85
N GLN A 224 -3.30 -15.06 12.73
CA GLN A 224 -2.04 -14.99 12.00
C GLN A 224 -1.13 -13.87 12.52
N TYR A 225 -1.71 -12.70 12.82
CA TYR A 225 -0.98 -11.48 13.18
C TYR A 225 -0.97 -11.15 14.68
N ASN A 226 -1.72 -11.90 15.49
CA ASN A 226 -1.81 -11.75 16.95
C ASN A 226 -2.04 -10.29 17.36
N GLN A 227 -3.14 -9.70 16.90
CA GLN A 227 -3.51 -8.30 17.10
C GLN A 227 -2.51 -7.27 16.53
N SER A 228 -1.49 -7.69 15.79
CA SER A 228 -0.62 -6.74 15.09
C SER A 228 -1.38 -6.07 13.94
N SER A 229 -1.27 -4.75 13.83
CA SER A 229 -1.99 -4.01 12.79
C SER A 229 -1.53 -4.37 11.39
N VAL A 230 -2.48 -4.58 10.48
CA VAL A 230 -2.22 -4.80 9.06
C VAL A 230 -2.23 -3.48 8.29
N SER A 231 -1.33 -3.32 7.34
CA SER A 231 -1.21 -2.10 6.55
C SER A 231 -1.94 -2.22 5.22
N GLU A 232 -1.93 -3.41 4.63
CA GLU A 232 -2.36 -3.62 3.26
C GLU A 232 -2.77 -5.06 3.01
N VAL A 233 -3.68 -5.25 2.05
CA VAL A 233 -4.02 -6.55 1.48
C VAL A 233 -4.04 -6.40 -0.04
N GLN A 234 -3.21 -7.16 -0.75
CA GLN A 234 -3.12 -7.14 -2.20
C GLN A 234 -3.31 -8.54 -2.78
N GLU A 235 -4.12 -8.65 -3.83
CA GLU A 235 -4.28 -9.91 -4.56
C GLU A 235 -3.30 -9.98 -5.73
N ALA A 236 -2.59 -11.10 -5.85
CA ALA A 236 -1.75 -11.43 -7.00
C ALA A 236 -1.75 -12.95 -7.21
N LEU A 237 -1.92 -13.39 -8.47
CA LEU A 237 -1.86 -14.80 -8.88
C LEU A 237 -2.74 -15.76 -8.03
N GLY A 238 -3.91 -15.30 -7.57
CA GLY A 238 -4.84 -16.09 -6.75
C GLY A 238 -4.55 -16.04 -5.24
N THR A 239 -3.39 -15.52 -4.85
CA THR A 239 -2.94 -15.37 -3.46
C THR A 239 -3.20 -13.95 -2.96
N ARG A 240 -3.48 -13.82 -1.66
CA ARG A 240 -3.66 -12.54 -0.98
C ARG A 240 -2.46 -12.34 -0.07
N TYR A 241 -1.72 -11.28 -0.39
CA TYR A 241 -0.54 -10.87 0.35
C TYR A 241 -0.91 -9.75 1.31
N VAL A 242 -0.38 -9.82 2.53
CA VAL A 242 -0.74 -8.92 3.61
C VAL A 242 0.51 -8.27 4.18
N GLY A 243 0.51 -6.94 4.22
CA GLY A 243 1.53 -6.13 4.90
C GLY A 243 1.11 -5.77 6.33
N SER A 244 2.06 -5.34 7.14
CA SER A 244 1.82 -4.99 8.54
C SER A 244 2.72 -3.86 9.03
N PHE A 245 2.25 -3.14 10.05
CA PHE A 245 3.04 -2.14 10.78
C PHE A 245 3.78 -2.71 12.00
N GLY A 246 3.51 -3.96 12.39
CA GLY A 246 3.95 -4.49 13.70
C GLY A 246 4.82 -5.75 13.64
N VAL A 247 4.93 -6.39 12.47
CA VAL A 247 5.70 -7.64 12.31
C VAL A 247 6.81 -7.51 11.28
N ASN A 248 7.67 -8.52 11.20
CA ASN A 248 8.80 -8.60 10.26
C ASN A 248 8.55 -9.57 9.09
N TYR A 249 7.29 -9.89 8.79
CA TYR A 249 6.93 -10.78 7.69
C TYR A 249 5.71 -10.24 6.94
N ILE A 250 5.56 -10.67 5.70
CA ILE A 250 4.27 -10.55 4.99
C ILE A 250 3.55 -11.89 5.05
N GLY A 251 2.23 -11.84 5.16
CA GLY A 251 1.37 -13.01 5.10
C GLY A 251 0.96 -13.31 3.67
N ALA A 252 0.87 -14.59 3.31
CA ALA A 252 0.33 -15.03 2.03
C ALA A 252 -0.72 -16.12 2.28
N PHE A 253 -1.93 -15.96 1.74
CA PHE A 253 -2.98 -16.97 1.87
C PHE A 253 -3.86 -17.07 0.64
N ASN A 254 -4.41 -18.27 0.43
CA ASN A 254 -5.38 -18.54 -0.61
C ASN A 254 -6.79 -18.58 -0.02
N MET A 255 -7.79 -18.34 -0.86
CA MET A 255 -9.21 -18.36 -0.48
C MET A 255 -10.00 -19.31 -1.34
#